data_AF-A0A3M2L5W7-F1
#
_entry.id   AF-A0A3M2L5W7-F1
#
_cell.length_a   1.000
_cell.length_b   1.000
_cell.length_c   1.000
_cell.angle_alpha   90.00
_cell.angle_beta   90.00
_cell.angle_gamma   90.00
#
_symmetry.space_group_name_H-M   'P 1'
#
loop_
_entity.id
_entity.type
_entity.pdbx_description
1 polymer ?
#
loop_
_entity_poly.entity_id
_entity_poly.type
_entity_poly.pdbx_seq_one_letter_code
_entity_poly.pdbx_strand_id
1 'polypeptide(L)'
;MNITRISAIGSTSTESATGATGSAKSVRPPCADAPHDWDLDVGTPESWRTAVATCAACPLLVGCAELARQLIADSDAPRAMIWAGIAYDAAGRVVEDLDRVRVAPIDHKRPIRIIRTGERQVCAAPVAAAPRRHFVLGRPLAPTGTDGF
;
A
#
# COMPACT_ATOMS: atom_id res chain seq x y z
N MET A 1 62.25 11.08 40.05
CA MET A 1 60.89 11.63 40.22
C MET A 1 60.34 11.95 38.84
N ASN A 2 59.12 11.45 38.57
CA ASN A 2 58.24 11.66 37.42
C ASN A 2 58.66 11.26 36.00
N ILE A 3 58.26 10.02 35.71
CA ILE A 3 57.71 9.45 34.48
C ILE A 3 56.62 10.35 33.88
N THR A 4 56.62 10.54 32.55
CA THR A 4 55.45 10.35 31.67
C THR A 4 55.95 10.16 30.24
N ARG A 5 55.95 8.90 29.79
CA ARG A 5 56.12 8.51 28.39
C ARG A 5 54.81 8.78 27.64
N ILE A 6 54.93 9.36 26.46
CA ILE A 6 53.85 9.50 25.47
C ILE A 6 53.54 8.10 24.94
N SER A 7 52.30 7.64 25.15
CA SER A 7 51.82 6.33 24.69
C SER A 7 51.67 6.29 23.17
N ALA A 8 52.06 5.14 22.63
CA ALA A 8 52.03 4.79 21.24
C ALA A 8 50.59 4.72 20.67
N ILE A 9 50.47 5.19 19.43
CA ILE A 9 49.44 4.80 18.46
C ILE A 9 49.58 3.29 18.18
N GLY A 10 48.75 2.50 18.86
CA GLY A 10 48.49 1.10 18.52
C GLY A 10 47.08 1.00 17.94
N SER A 11 46.97 1.09 16.61
CA SER A 11 45.75 0.72 15.90
C SER A 11 45.57 -0.79 15.98
N THR A 12 44.89 -1.26 17.03
CA THR A 12 44.33 -2.61 17.04
C THR A 12 43.02 -2.57 16.27
N SER A 13 43.07 -2.98 15.00
CA SER A 13 41.92 -3.43 14.23
C SER A 13 41.18 -4.46 15.08
N THR A 14 40.09 -4.04 15.70
CA THR A 14 39.19 -4.96 16.39
C THR A 14 38.42 -5.67 15.31
N GLU A 15 38.74 -6.95 15.16
CA GLU A 15 38.06 -7.91 14.30
C GLU A 15 36.55 -7.71 14.38
N SER A 16 35.95 -7.42 13.23
CA SER A 16 34.53 -7.58 13.02
C SER A 16 34.19 -9.04 13.32
N ALA A 17 33.70 -9.27 14.53
CA ALA A 17 32.98 -10.48 14.85
C ALA A 17 31.75 -10.50 13.95
N THR A 18 31.89 -11.19 12.81
CA THR A 18 30.79 -11.76 12.06
C THR A 18 30.10 -12.73 13.01
N GLY A 19 29.18 -12.18 13.81
CA GLY A 19 28.17 -12.95 14.51
C GLY A 19 27.32 -13.62 13.46
N ALA A 20 27.68 -14.86 13.14
CA ALA A 20 26.87 -15.77 12.37
C ALA A 20 25.49 -15.82 13.02
N THR A 21 24.52 -15.13 12.42
CA THR A 21 23.13 -15.43 12.68
C THR A 21 22.76 -16.45 11.62
N GLY A 22 22.77 -17.71 12.03
CA GLY A 22 22.37 -18.81 11.16
C GLY A 22 21.07 -18.46 10.46
N SER A 23 21.01 -18.78 9.16
CA SER A 23 19.80 -18.71 8.37
C SER A 23 18.78 -19.68 8.98
N ALA A 24 18.08 -19.21 10.01
CA ALA A 24 16.90 -19.87 10.53
C ALA A 24 15.93 -19.93 9.36
N LYS A 25 15.45 -21.13 9.03
CA LYS A 25 14.41 -21.34 8.03
C LYS A 25 13.37 -20.24 8.22
N SER A 26 13.19 -19.40 7.20
CA SER A 26 12.30 -18.26 7.22
C SER A 26 10.88 -18.77 7.41
N VAL A 27 10.48 -18.98 8.67
CA VAL A 27 9.11 -19.27 9.04
C VAL A 27 8.33 -18.05 8.57
N ARG A 28 7.43 -18.30 7.63
CA ARG A 28 6.55 -17.26 7.11
C ARG A 28 5.79 -16.68 8.30
N PRO A 29 5.84 -15.36 8.51
CA PRO A 29 5.16 -14.77 9.64
C PRO A 29 3.64 -14.92 9.45
N PRO A 30 2.86 -15.06 10.53
CA PRO A 30 1.41 -15.26 10.45
C PRO A 30 0.72 -14.11 9.72
N CYS A 31 1.30 -12.91 9.76
CA CYS A 31 0.78 -11.76 9.03
C CYS A 31 0.85 -11.88 7.50
N ALA A 32 1.73 -12.74 6.98
CA ALA A 32 1.85 -12.96 5.55
C ALA A 32 0.88 -14.02 5.02
N ASP A 33 0.26 -14.85 5.89
CA ASP A 33 -0.65 -15.92 5.47
C ASP A 33 -2.06 -15.39 5.15
N ALA A 34 -2.55 -14.40 5.89
CA ALA A 34 -3.85 -13.78 5.68
C ALA A 34 -3.76 -12.25 5.78
N PRO A 35 -3.36 -11.54 4.70
CA PRO A 35 -3.13 -10.10 4.72
C PRO A 35 -4.37 -9.27 5.12
N HIS A 36 -5.57 -9.75 4.78
CA HIS A 36 -6.83 -9.05 5.06
C HIS A 36 -7.16 -8.97 6.57
N ASP A 37 -6.63 -9.89 7.39
CA ASP A 37 -6.88 -9.88 8.85
C ASP A 37 -6.19 -8.71 9.55
N TRP A 38 -5.23 -8.08 8.88
CA TRP A 38 -4.43 -6.96 9.37
C TRP A 38 -4.95 -5.61 8.87
N ASP A 39 -5.94 -5.60 7.98
CA ASP A 39 -6.47 -4.41 7.35
C ASP A 39 -7.63 -3.82 8.18
N LEU A 40 -7.55 -2.51 8.47
CA LEU A 40 -8.59 -1.80 9.22
C LEU A 40 -9.80 -1.45 8.37
N ASP A 41 -9.73 -1.58 7.04
CA ASP A 41 -10.85 -1.29 6.14
C ASP A 41 -11.82 -2.46 6.01
N VAL A 42 -11.39 -3.69 6.33
CA VAL A 42 -12.16 -4.93 6.09
C VAL A 42 -12.47 -5.74 7.35
N GLY A 43 -11.77 -5.48 8.45
CA GLY A 43 -11.92 -6.25 9.69
C GLY A 43 -13.03 -5.77 10.62
N THR A 44 -13.15 -6.45 11.77
CA THR A 44 -14.02 -6.10 12.89
C THR A 44 -13.17 -5.87 14.15
N PRO A 45 -13.70 -5.20 15.19
CA PRO A 45 -12.95 -5.00 16.44
C PRO A 45 -12.42 -6.30 17.07
N GLU A 46 -13.13 -7.42 16.90
CA GLU A 46 -12.65 -8.73 17.38
C GLU A 46 -11.50 -9.29 16.52
N SER A 47 -11.59 -9.20 15.19
CA SER A 47 -10.52 -9.66 14.31
C SER A 47 -9.26 -8.82 14.49
N TRP A 48 -9.38 -7.50 14.69
CA TRP A 48 -8.24 -6.63 14.94
C TRP A 48 -7.55 -6.91 16.27
N ARG A 49 -8.30 -7.16 17.35
CA ARG A 49 -7.71 -7.58 18.63
C ARG A 49 -6.96 -8.90 18.49
N THR A 50 -7.52 -9.84 17.75
CA THR A 50 -6.88 -11.13 17.45
C THR A 50 -5.59 -10.94 16.64
N ALA A 51 -5.62 -10.07 15.63
CA ALA A 51 -4.45 -9.72 14.84
C ALA A 51 -3.35 -9.08 15.71
N VAL A 52 -3.67 -8.07 16.52
CA VAL A 52 -2.72 -7.44 17.45
C VAL A 52 -2.08 -8.49 18.38
N ALA A 53 -2.88 -9.35 19.00
CA ALA A 53 -2.39 -10.42 19.86
C ALA A 53 -1.47 -11.40 19.11
N THR A 54 -1.84 -11.76 17.87
CA THR A 54 -1.05 -12.64 17.01
C THR A 54 0.28 -11.99 16.62
N CYS A 55 0.31 -10.69 16.37
CA CYS A 55 1.54 -9.96 16.07
C CYS A 55 2.46 -9.87 17.30
N ALA A 56 1.88 -9.64 18.48
CA ALA A 56 2.64 -9.60 19.72
C ALA A 56 3.36 -10.93 20.02
N ALA A 57 2.81 -12.06 19.57
CA ALA A 57 3.43 -13.38 19.67
C ALA A 57 4.45 -13.67 18.54
N CYS A 58 4.58 -12.80 17.53
CA CYS A 58 5.44 -13.04 16.37
C CYS A 58 6.92 -12.85 16.73
N PRO A 59 7.81 -13.78 16.36
CA PRO A 59 9.25 -13.64 16.62
C PRO A 59 9.90 -12.47 15.87
N LEU A 60 9.25 -11.95 14.83
CA LEU A 60 9.74 -10.80 14.04
C LEU A 60 9.26 -9.44 14.58
N LEU A 61 8.52 -9.41 15.69
CA LEU A 61 7.89 -8.18 16.22
C LEU A 61 8.87 -7.01 16.35
N VAL A 62 10.06 -7.26 16.90
CA VAL A 62 11.08 -6.21 17.13
C VAL A 62 11.55 -5.61 15.80
N GLY A 63 11.84 -6.45 14.81
CA GLY A 63 12.26 -5.98 13.49
C GLY A 63 11.14 -5.23 12.75
N CYS A 64 9.89 -5.71 12.85
CA CYS A 64 8.75 -5.00 12.30
C CYS A 64 8.55 -3.62 12.96
N ALA A 65 8.78 -3.50 14.27
CA ALA A 65 8.66 -2.24 14.99
C ALA A 65 9.78 -1.24 14.62
N GLU A 66 11.00 -1.72 14.36
CA GLU A 66 12.10 -0.89 13.85
C GLU A 66 11.81 -0.37 12.44
N LEU A 67 11.33 -1.24 11.55
CA LEU A 67 10.96 -0.86 10.20
C LEU A 67 9.80 0.15 10.20
N ALA A 68 8.81 -0.02 11.07
CA ALA A 68 7.73 0.97 11.23
C ALA A 68 8.26 2.34 11.66
N ARG A 69 9.22 2.38 12.58
CA ARG A 69 9.85 3.63 13.04
C ARG A 69 10.62 4.33 11.91
N GLN A 70 11.32 3.57 11.07
CA GLN A 70 12.02 4.11 9.89
C GLN A 70 11.03 4.72 8.90
N LEU A 71 9.98 3.97 8.57
CA LEU A 71 8.90 4.42 7.70
C LEU A 71 8.24 5.72 8.21
N ILE A 72 7.96 5.81 9.50
CA ILE A 72 7.40 7.03 10.11
C ILE A 72 8.38 8.21 9.99
N ALA A 73 9.68 7.98 10.21
CA ALA A 73 10.72 9.01 10.07
C ALA A 73 10.81 9.52 8.61
N ASP A 74 10.61 8.63 7.64
CA ASP A 74 10.58 8.94 6.22
C ASP A 74 9.23 9.49 5.73
N SER A 75 8.27 9.73 6.65
CA SER A 75 6.90 10.17 6.34
C SER A 75 6.06 9.19 5.52
N ASP A 76 6.44 7.91 5.50
CA ASP A 76 5.74 6.79 4.87
C ASP A 76 5.18 5.82 5.92
N ALA A 77 4.53 6.37 6.95
CA ALA A 77 3.93 5.58 8.02
C ALA A 77 2.93 4.56 7.45
N PRO A 78 2.85 3.33 8.01
CA PRO A 78 1.81 2.36 7.65
C PRO A 78 0.41 2.97 7.78
N ARG A 79 -0.49 2.71 6.82
CA ARG A 79 -1.83 3.31 6.79
C ARG A 79 -2.90 2.24 6.70
N ALA A 80 -4.00 2.47 7.40
CA ALA A 80 -5.20 1.62 7.41
C ALA A 80 -4.91 0.15 7.73
N MET A 81 -3.90 -0.13 8.56
CA MET A 81 -3.52 -1.50 8.88
C MET A 81 -2.89 -1.65 10.27
N ILE A 82 -2.79 -2.89 10.72
CA ILE A 82 -2.09 -3.29 11.93
C ILE A 82 -0.68 -3.70 11.54
N TRP A 83 0.31 -3.01 12.10
CA TRP A 83 1.73 -3.28 11.88
C TRP A 83 2.48 -3.35 13.21
N ALA A 84 3.29 -4.39 13.40
CA ALA A 84 4.04 -4.62 14.64
C ALA A 84 3.16 -4.55 15.91
N GLY A 85 1.93 -5.05 15.84
CA GLY A 85 0.96 -5.04 16.94
C GLY A 85 0.31 -3.68 17.20
N ILE A 86 0.54 -2.69 16.35
CA ILE A 86 -0.01 -1.34 16.47
C ILE A 86 -0.96 -1.09 15.30
N ALA A 87 -2.16 -0.59 15.58
CA ALA A 87 -3.12 -0.21 14.56
C ALA A 87 -2.89 1.23 14.08
N TYR A 88 -2.88 1.44 12.76
CA TYR A 88 -2.70 2.74 12.14
C TYR A 88 -3.92 3.12 11.30
N ASP A 89 -4.47 4.32 11.51
CA ASP A 89 -5.58 4.84 10.71
C ASP A 89 -5.15 5.14 9.26
N ALA A 90 -6.10 5.55 8.40
CA ALA A 90 -5.81 5.91 7.00
C ALA A 90 -4.85 7.12 6.86
N ALA A 91 -4.65 7.90 7.92
CA ALA A 91 -3.69 9.00 7.97
C ALA A 91 -2.31 8.57 8.49
N GLY A 92 -2.14 7.31 8.91
CA GLY A 92 -0.91 6.79 9.51
C GLY A 92 -0.74 7.14 10.99
N ARG A 93 -1.82 7.51 11.68
CA ARG A 93 -1.81 7.78 13.13
C ARG A 93 -2.16 6.51 13.91
N VAL A 94 -1.54 6.36 15.07
CA VAL A 94 -1.83 5.24 15.97
C VAL A 94 -3.26 5.34 16.48
N VAL A 95 -3.97 4.22 16.40
CA VAL A 95 -5.31 4.03 16.96
C VAL A 95 -5.16 3.41 18.35
N GLU A 96 -5.51 4.17 19.39
CA GLU A 96 -5.46 3.68 20.78
C GLU A 96 -6.66 2.79 21.14
N ASP A 97 -7.82 3.03 20.53
CA ASP A 97 -9.07 2.33 20.81
C ASP A 97 -9.64 1.74 19.51
N LEU A 98 -9.41 0.44 19.31
CA LEU A 98 -9.88 -0.32 18.16
C LEU A 98 -11.41 -0.44 18.10
N ASP A 99 -12.10 -0.43 19.24
CA ASP A 99 -13.56 -0.52 19.31
C ASP A 99 -14.24 0.76 18.79
N ARG A 100 -13.51 1.89 18.83
CA ARG A 100 -13.98 3.18 18.28
C ARG A 100 -13.73 3.36 16.80
N VAL A 101 -12.93 2.50 16.17
CA VAL A 101 -12.72 2.55 14.73
C VAL A 101 -14.03 2.15 14.06
N ARG A 102 -14.75 3.15 13.55
CA ARG A 102 -15.80 2.89 12.58
C ARG A 102 -15.12 2.48 11.29
N VAL A 103 -15.36 1.23 10.86
CA VAL A 103 -15.28 0.88 9.44
C VAL A 103 -16.35 1.72 8.75
N ALA A 104 -16.03 2.96 8.39
CA ALA A 104 -16.83 3.66 7.42
C ALA A 104 -16.71 2.79 6.16
N PRO A 105 -17.83 2.29 5.60
CA PRO A 105 -17.76 1.63 4.31
C PRO A 105 -17.01 2.59 3.40
N ILE A 106 -15.85 2.17 2.87
CA ILE A 106 -15.24 2.87 1.75
C ILE A 106 -16.39 2.98 0.76
N ASP A 107 -16.86 4.20 0.49
CA ASP A 107 -18.03 4.40 -0.35
C ASP A 107 -17.63 4.03 -1.78
N HIS A 108 -17.71 2.74 -2.11
CA HIS A 108 -17.49 2.21 -3.45
C HIS A 108 -18.55 2.76 -4.42
N LYS A 109 -19.59 3.41 -3.89
CA LYS A 109 -20.63 4.12 -4.64
C LYS A 109 -20.24 5.55 -4.98
N ARG A 110 -19.09 6.06 -4.51
CA ARG A 110 -18.56 7.34 -4.96
C ARG A 110 -18.21 7.19 -6.45
N PRO A 111 -18.95 7.83 -7.37
CA PRO A 111 -18.71 7.63 -8.79
C PRO A 111 -17.29 8.10 -9.12
N ILE A 112 -16.54 7.25 -9.82
CA ILE A 112 -15.23 7.59 -10.39
C ILE A 112 -15.37 8.94 -11.10
N ARG A 113 -14.73 9.98 -10.56
CA ARG A 113 -14.61 11.27 -11.25
C ARG A 113 -13.40 11.17 -12.14
N ILE A 114 -13.62 10.98 -13.44
CA ILE A 114 -12.56 11.12 -14.44
C ILE A 114 -12.17 12.61 -14.46
N ILE A 115 -11.10 12.97 -13.74
CA ILE A 115 -10.50 14.30 -13.86
C ILE A 115 -9.72 14.31 -15.18
N ARG A 116 -10.30 14.92 -16.22
CA ARG A 116 -9.56 15.23 -17.44
C ARG A 116 -8.63 16.40 -17.14
N THR A 117 -7.38 16.12 -16.78
CA THR A 117 -6.30 17.11 -16.63
C THR A 117 -5.67 17.51 -17.97
N GLY A 118 -6.13 16.98 -19.10
CA GLY A 118 -5.73 17.44 -20.42
C GLY A 118 -6.39 18.77 -20.78
N GLU A 119 -5.65 19.68 -21.43
CA GLU A 119 -6.20 20.91 -21.99
C GLU A 119 -7.49 20.63 -22.76
N ARG A 120 -8.52 21.42 -22.47
CA ARG A 120 -9.81 21.40 -23.17
C ARG A 120 -9.53 21.60 -24.65
N GLN A 121 -9.59 20.53 -25.46
CA GLN A 121 -9.56 20.66 -26.91
C GLN A 121 -10.70 21.57 -27.33
N VAL A 122 -10.34 22.80 -27.70
CA VAL A 122 -11.22 23.78 -28.32
C VAL A 122 -11.82 23.10 -29.54
N CYS A 123 -13.15 23.16 -29.65
CA CYS A 123 -13.92 22.62 -30.75
C CYS A 123 -13.24 22.92 -32.09
N ALA A 124 -12.58 21.92 -32.66
CA ALA A 124 -12.19 21.96 -34.05
C ALA A 124 -13.47 21.89 -34.88
N ALA A 125 -13.53 22.75 -35.90
CA ALA A 125 -14.65 23.03 -36.78
C ALA A 125 -15.50 21.80 -37.18
N PRO A 126 -16.80 21.96 -37.46
CA PRO A 126 -17.69 20.86 -37.81
C PRO A 126 -17.20 20.15 -39.07
N VAL A 127 -16.58 18.99 -38.88
CA VAL A 127 -16.22 18.07 -39.96
C VAL A 127 -17.52 17.51 -40.54
N ALA A 128 -17.57 17.50 -41.87
CA ALA A 128 -18.71 17.17 -42.72
C ALA A 128 -19.50 15.95 -42.24
N ALA A 129 -20.82 16.05 -42.41
CA ALA A 129 -21.82 15.07 -42.01
C ALA A 129 -21.41 13.63 -42.40
N ALA A 130 -21.05 12.84 -41.39
CA ALA A 130 -20.85 11.40 -41.57
C ALA A 130 -22.17 10.76 -42.06
N PRO A 131 -22.13 9.89 -43.07
CA PRO A 131 -23.33 9.26 -43.60
C PRO A 131 -23.98 8.39 -42.52
N ARG A 132 -25.24 8.70 -42.20
CA ARG A 132 -26.05 7.95 -41.24
C ARG A 132 -26.24 6.53 -41.76
N ARG A 133 -25.63 5.55 -41.10
CA ARG A 133 -25.86 4.12 -41.38
C ARG A 133 -27.16 3.72 -40.69
N HIS A 134 -28.23 3.56 -41.46
CA HIS A 134 -29.51 3.10 -40.94
C HIS A 134 -29.47 1.58 -40.76
N PHE A 135 -29.67 1.11 -39.52
CA PHE A 135 -29.86 -0.29 -39.19
C PHE A 135 -31.33 -0.51 -38.84
N VAL A 136 -31.96 -1.51 -39.45
CA VAL A 136 -33.33 -1.94 -39.11
C VAL A 136 -33.23 -3.36 -38.56
N LEU A 137 -33.73 -3.57 -37.34
CA LEU A 137 -33.67 -4.87 -36.63
C LEU A 137 -32.26 -5.49 -36.55
N GLY A 138 -31.25 -4.64 -36.32
CA GLY A 138 -29.87 -5.11 -36.07
C GLY A 138 -29.09 -5.57 -37.31
N ARG A 139 -29.63 -5.39 -38.53
CA ARG A 139 -28.90 -5.70 -39.77
C ARG A 139 -28.61 -4.45 -40.60
N PRO A 140 -27.38 -4.30 -41.13
CA PRO A 140 -27.06 -3.21 -42.04
C PRO A 140 -27.82 -3.41 -43.35
N LEU A 141 -28.42 -2.33 -43.88
CA LEU A 141 -29.00 -2.34 -45.22
C LEU A 141 -27.86 -2.46 -46.25
N ALA A 142 -27.92 -3.48 -47.10
CA ALA A 142 -27.06 -3.55 -48.28
C ALA A 142 -27.51 -2.46 -49.28
N PRO A 143 -26.58 -1.74 -49.92
CA PRO A 143 -26.93 -0.77 -50.95
C PRO A 143 -27.57 -1.52 -52.13
N THR A 144 -28.85 -1.30 -52.37
CA THR A 144 -29.49 -1.72 -53.62
C THR A 144 -29.01 -0.79 -54.71
N GLY A 145 -28.08 -1.27 -55.54
CA GLY A 145 -27.66 -0.59 -56.75
C GLY A 145 -28.84 -0.49 -57.72
N THR A 146 -29.39 0.71 -57.85
CA THR A 146 -30.24 1.12 -58.97
C THR A 146 -29.65 2.39 -59.53
N ASP A 147 -28.57 2.24 -60.31
CA ASP A 147 -28.22 3.20 -61.34
C ASP A 147 -29.00 2.78 -62.60
N GLY A 148 -30.14 3.42 -62.79
CA GLY A 148 -30.90 3.37 -64.03
C GLY A 148 -30.48 4.52 -64.94
N PHE A 149 -30.10 4.17 -66.17
CA PHE A 149 -30.39 4.93 -67.38
C PHE A 149 -30.79 3.95 -68.48
#